data_AF-B1T432-F1
#
_entry.id   AF-B1T432-F1
#
_cell.length_a   1.000
_cell.length_b   1.000
_cell.length_c   1.000
_cell.angle_alpha   90.00
_cell.angle_beta   90.00
_cell.angle_gamma   90.00
#
_symmetry.space_group_name_H-M   'P 1'
#
loop_
_entity.id
_entity.type
_entity.pdbx_description
1 polymer ?
#
loop_
_entity_poly.entity_id
_entity_poly.type
_entity_poly.pdbx_seq_one_letter_code
_entity_poly.pdbx_strand_id
1 'polypeptide(L)'
;MSITISTATAVAKQLAEKEAIKMATQYFKDQVIGRWSEYRANRFFDALLDEIRKEKDVRFESADLNDMLRAVSNSDKKTTALFDAYRRVALSASKDIGPMIIGMLTANIVLEDREATADEELIFQGAETLNDHDFLGLTSWLARHQSDKHDFEQNGMIIEFGSMEISTDRVSPSTTAPKIHYDMPDLADMGIFLLKLKNLGLLSEKIARREDPRMLGGTHYHIVVSKACMQLERLAARAISATI
;
A
#
# COMPACT_ATOMS: atom_id res chain seq x y z
N MET A 1 51.27 -25.28 36.35
CA MET A 1 50.16 -25.95 35.61
C MET A 1 48.87 -25.12 35.68
N SER A 2 48.88 -23.84 35.30
CA SER A 2 47.70 -22.95 35.46
C SER A 2 47.29 -22.18 34.19
N ILE A 3 48.03 -22.31 33.08
CA ILE A 3 47.79 -21.50 31.87
C ILE A 3 46.84 -22.20 30.88
N THR A 4 46.84 -23.53 30.84
CA THR A 4 46.00 -24.34 29.93
C THR A 4 44.52 -24.41 30.34
N ILE A 5 44.19 -24.22 31.62
CA ILE A 5 42.80 -24.30 32.12
C ILE A 5 42.03 -23.02 31.74
N SER A 6 42.69 -21.87 31.73
CA SER A 6 42.10 -20.56 31.42
C SER A 6 41.73 -20.42 29.93
N THR A 7 42.57 -20.93 29.02
CA THR A 7 42.30 -20.88 27.58
C THR A 7 41.18 -21.85 27.18
N ALA A 8 41.14 -23.05 27.77
CA ALA A 8 40.06 -24.02 27.50
C ALA A 8 38.69 -23.52 27.97
N THR A 9 38.63 -22.84 29.13
CA THR A 9 37.38 -22.23 29.63
C THR A 9 36.95 -21.03 28.79
N ALA A 10 37.88 -20.19 28.33
CA ALA A 10 37.57 -19.09 27.41
C ALA A 10 37.04 -19.58 26.05
N VAL A 11 37.64 -20.63 25.49
CA VAL A 11 37.18 -21.25 24.23
C VAL A 11 35.82 -21.93 24.41
N ALA A 12 35.62 -22.65 25.50
CA ALA A 12 34.32 -23.27 25.81
C ALA A 12 33.22 -22.23 25.99
N LYS A 13 33.53 -21.09 26.64
CA LYS A 13 32.61 -19.96 26.79
C LYS A 13 32.24 -19.33 25.43
N GLN A 14 33.22 -19.09 24.57
CA GLN A 14 32.97 -18.58 23.21
C GLN A 14 32.16 -19.56 22.36
N LEU A 15 32.36 -20.87 22.50
CA LEU A 15 31.60 -21.88 21.79
C LEU A 15 30.14 -21.92 22.27
N ALA A 16 29.93 -21.86 23.58
CA ALA A 16 28.60 -21.80 24.20
C ALA A 16 27.84 -20.53 23.82
N GLU A 17 28.51 -19.37 23.78
CA GLU A 17 27.94 -18.10 23.31
C GLU A 17 27.51 -18.19 21.84
N LYS A 18 28.35 -18.77 20.97
CA LYS A 18 28.01 -18.98 19.55
C LYS A 18 26.81 -19.90 19.36
N GLU A 19 26.75 -21.00 20.12
CA GLU A 19 25.64 -21.94 20.01
C GLU A 19 24.34 -21.34 20.58
N ALA A 20 24.42 -20.57 21.66
CA ALA A 20 23.28 -19.83 22.22
C ALA A 20 22.73 -18.80 21.22
N ILE A 21 23.61 -18.03 20.55
CA ILE A 21 23.20 -17.08 19.49
C ILE A 21 22.54 -17.83 18.33
N LYS A 22 23.07 -18.99 17.93
CA LYS A 22 22.50 -19.80 16.85
C LYS A 22 21.12 -20.36 17.22
N MET A 23 20.95 -20.89 18.44
CA MET A 23 19.66 -21.36 18.93
C MET A 23 18.64 -20.22 19.05
N ALA A 24 19.03 -19.06 19.59
CA ALA A 24 18.17 -17.89 19.67
C ALA A 24 17.77 -17.37 18.28
N THR A 25 18.71 -17.37 17.32
CA THR A 25 18.45 -16.99 15.93
C THR A 25 17.48 -17.96 15.27
N GLN A 26 17.65 -19.28 15.49
CA GLN A 26 16.77 -20.29 14.93
C GLN A 26 15.37 -20.21 15.53
N TYR A 27 15.27 -20.07 16.86
CA TYR A 27 14.00 -19.86 17.56
C TYR A 27 13.27 -18.60 17.05
N PHE A 28 13.99 -17.48 16.89
CA PHE A 28 13.41 -16.25 16.36
C PHE A 28 12.93 -16.41 14.91
N LYS A 29 13.71 -17.10 14.06
CA LYS A 29 13.30 -17.43 12.69
C LYS A 29 12.03 -18.26 12.68
N ASP A 30 11.95 -19.31 13.49
CA ASP A 30 10.83 -20.25 13.43
C ASP A 30 9.57 -19.65 14.09
N GLN A 31 9.71 -19.02 15.25
CA GLN A 31 8.57 -18.54 16.04
C GLN A 31 8.05 -17.16 15.65
N VAL A 32 8.91 -16.30 15.10
CA VAL A 32 8.54 -14.92 14.72
C VAL A 32 8.43 -14.83 13.21
N ILE A 33 9.51 -15.10 12.47
CA ILE A 33 9.50 -14.93 11.01
C ILE A 33 8.58 -15.98 10.35
N GLY A 34 8.71 -17.25 10.74
CA GLY A 34 7.89 -18.35 10.23
C GLY A 34 6.41 -18.12 10.50
N ARG A 35 6.06 -17.84 11.76
CA ARG A 35 4.67 -17.57 12.17
C ARG A 35 4.05 -16.36 11.45
N TRP A 36 4.76 -15.23 11.34
CA TRP A 36 4.22 -14.05 10.65
C TRP A 36 4.20 -14.22 9.13
N SER A 37 5.13 -15.00 8.57
CA SER A 37 5.10 -15.37 7.15
C SER A 37 3.92 -16.28 6.84
N GLU A 38 3.67 -17.29 7.66
CA GLU A 38 2.53 -18.20 7.55
C GLU A 38 1.21 -17.46 7.72
N TYR A 39 1.12 -16.57 8.72
CA TYR A 39 -0.07 -15.74 8.92
C TYR A 39 -0.40 -14.88 7.70
N ARG A 40 0.58 -14.15 7.16
CA ARG A 40 0.38 -13.34 5.94
C ARG A 40 0.01 -14.20 4.73
N ALA A 41 0.66 -15.36 4.59
CA ALA A 41 0.32 -16.32 3.53
C ALA A 41 -1.13 -16.81 3.64
N ASN A 42 -1.60 -17.10 4.85
CA ASN A 42 -3.00 -17.50 5.08
C ASN A 42 -3.96 -16.38 4.71
N ARG A 43 -3.73 -15.13 5.15
CA ARG A 43 -4.56 -13.97 4.77
C ARG A 43 -4.60 -13.78 3.25
N PHE A 44 -3.47 -13.99 2.57
CA PHE A 44 -3.38 -13.97 1.12
C PHE A 44 -4.20 -15.08 0.46
N PHE A 45 -4.00 -16.34 0.87
CA PHE A 45 -4.70 -17.48 0.28
C PHE A 45 -6.20 -17.44 0.55
N ASP A 46 -6.62 -17.04 1.75
CA ASP A 46 -8.03 -16.89 2.10
C ASP A 46 -8.72 -15.88 1.17
N ALA A 47 -8.13 -14.70 0.98
CA ALA A 47 -8.66 -13.67 0.09
C ALA A 47 -8.64 -14.09 -1.39
N LEU A 48 -7.57 -14.75 -1.84
CA LEU A 48 -7.46 -15.29 -3.20
C LEU A 48 -8.58 -16.30 -3.49
N LEU A 49 -8.79 -17.24 -2.57
CA LEU A 49 -9.78 -18.30 -2.72
C LEU A 49 -11.21 -17.77 -2.66
N ASP A 50 -11.45 -16.81 -1.77
CA ASP A 50 -12.76 -16.16 -1.66
C ASP A 50 -13.13 -15.45 -2.96
N GLU A 51 -12.21 -14.70 -3.59
CA GLU A 51 -12.50 -14.07 -4.89
C GLU A 51 -12.71 -15.09 -6.02
N ILE A 52 -11.91 -16.16 -6.05
CA ILE A 52 -12.08 -17.20 -7.09
C ILE A 52 -13.42 -17.92 -6.93
N ARG A 53 -13.88 -18.15 -5.69
CA ARG A 53 -15.18 -18.74 -5.41
C ARG A 53 -16.33 -17.82 -5.84
N LYS A 54 -16.24 -16.52 -5.57
CA LYS A 54 -17.28 -15.54 -5.99
C LYS A 54 -17.52 -15.57 -7.49
N GLU A 55 -16.46 -15.66 -8.30
CA GLU A 55 -16.60 -15.71 -9.77
C GLU A 55 -17.16 -17.06 -10.26
N LYS A 56 -16.88 -18.17 -9.54
CA LYS A 56 -17.36 -19.52 -9.89
C LYS A 56 -18.76 -19.85 -9.38
N ASP A 57 -19.18 -19.30 -8.24
CA ASP A 57 -20.56 -19.44 -7.73
C ASP A 57 -21.56 -18.76 -8.67
N VAL A 58 -21.18 -17.69 -9.37
CA VAL A 58 -21.96 -17.11 -10.48
C VAL A 58 -22.13 -18.12 -11.64
N ARG A 59 -21.30 -19.16 -11.72
CA ARG A 59 -21.27 -20.19 -12.77
C ARG A 59 -21.67 -21.61 -12.30
N PHE A 60 -22.26 -21.77 -11.12
CA PHE A 60 -22.79 -23.04 -10.58
C PHE A 60 -21.79 -24.19 -10.30
N GLU A 61 -20.48 -23.92 -10.21
CA GLU A 61 -19.50 -24.97 -9.87
C GLU A 61 -18.79 -24.67 -8.55
N SER A 62 -19.09 -25.48 -7.52
CA SER A 62 -18.35 -25.52 -6.25
C SER A 62 -16.94 -26.04 -6.51
N ALA A 63 -16.03 -25.19 -7.02
CA ALA A 63 -14.67 -25.62 -7.24
C ALA A 63 -13.94 -25.76 -5.91
N ASP A 64 -13.42 -26.97 -5.66
CA ASP A 64 -12.51 -27.23 -4.57
C ASP A 64 -11.17 -26.49 -4.82
N LEU A 65 -10.50 -26.11 -3.74
CA LEU A 65 -9.15 -25.51 -3.73
C LEU A 65 -8.17 -26.35 -4.58
N ASN A 66 -8.28 -27.67 -4.53
CA ASN A 66 -7.46 -28.59 -5.31
C ASN A 66 -7.69 -28.48 -6.82
N ASP A 67 -8.92 -28.28 -7.26
CA ASP A 67 -9.25 -28.15 -8.69
C ASP A 67 -8.73 -26.83 -9.24
N MET A 68 -8.80 -25.78 -8.43
CA MET A 68 -8.21 -24.49 -8.75
C MET A 68 -6.68 -24.57 -8.80
N LEU A 69 -6.02 -25.18 -7.81
CA LEU A 69 -4.56 -25.35 -7.83
C LEU A 69 -4.09 -26.18 -9.03
N ARG A 70 -4.84 -27.22 -9.41
CA ARG A 70 -4.60 -28.00 -10.65
C ARG A 70 -4.79 -27.18 -11.92
N ALA A 71 -5.78 -26.29 -11.94
CA ALA A 71 -6.02 -25.41 -13.09
C ALA A 71 -4.91 -24.34 -13.22
N VAL A 72 -4.41 -23.82 -12.09
CA VAL A 72 -3.30 -22.86 -12.06
C VAL A 72 -1.98 -23.53 -12.46
N SER A 73 -1.72 -24.76 -11.99
CA SER A 73 -0.46 -25.47 -12.28
C SER A 73 -0.27 -25.85 -13.74
N ASN A 74 -1.32 -25.81 -14.56
CA ASN A 74 -1.26 -26.14 -15.98
C ASN A 74 -0.96 -24.91 -16.87
N SER A 75 -0.84 -23.72 -16.29
CA SER A 75 -0.45 -22.50 -16.99
C SER A 75 0.78 -21.89 -16.33
N ASP A 76 1.87 -21.78 -17.10
CA ASP A 76 3.10 -21.13 -16.64
C ASP A 76 2.82 -19.69 -16.22
N LYS A 77 1.98 -18.96 -16.95
CA LYS A 77 1.59 -17.58 -16.62
C LYS A 77 0.91 -17.49 -15.26
N LYS A 78 -0.07 -18.35 -15.00
CA LYS A 78 -0.81 -18.35 -13.72
C LYS A 78 0.09 -18.76 -12.57
N THR A 79 0.98 -19.73 -12.80
CA THR A 79 1.96 -20.18 -11.81
C THR A 79 2.97 -19.07 -11.48
N THR A 80 3.48 -18.36 -12.49
CA THR A 80 4.35 -17.20 -12.30
C THR A 80 3.64 -16.08 -11.55
N ALA A 81 2.40 -15.72 -11.93
CA ALA A 81 1.62 -14.70 -11.24
C ALA A 81 1.39 -15.05 -9.76
N LEU A 82 1.07 -16.32 -9.46
CA LEU A 82 0.90 -16.78 -8.09
C LEU A 82 2.19 -16.75 -7.28
N PHE A 83 3.31 -17.17 -7.89
CA PHE A 83 4.62 -17.14 -7.25
C PHE A 83 5.09 -15.72 -6.96
N ASP A 84 4.94 -14.81 -7.91
CA ASP A 84 5.26 -13.41 -7.74
C ASP A 84 4.39 -12.77 -6.65
N ALA A 85 3.08 -13.03 -6.66
CA ALA A 85 2.18 -12.57 -5.61
C ALA A 85 2.62 -13.07 -4.23
N TYR A 86 2.97 -14.35 -4.09
CA TYR A 86 3.45 -14.92 -2.84
C TYR A 86 4.76 -14.24 -2.36
N ARG A 87 5.68 -13.93 -3.28
CA ARG A 87 6.90 -13.17 -2.95
C ARG A 87 6.55 -11.78 -2.40
N ARG A 88 5.57 -11.09 -3.00
CA ARG A 88 5.10 -9.78 -2.53
C ARG A 88 4.49 -9.85 -1.14
N VAL A 89 3.72 -10.91 -0.84
CA VAL A 89 3.15 -11.15 0.50
C VAL A 89 4.23 -11.26 1.57
N ALA A 90 5.33 -11.95 1.26
CA ALA A 90 6.46 -12.07 2.19
C ALA A 90 7.12 -10.71 2.50
N LEU A 91 7.08 -9.78 1.54
CA LEU A 91 7.66 -8.44 1.63
C LEU A 91 6.68 -7.37 2.14
N SER A 92 5.38 -7.68 2.23
CA SER A 92 4.37 -6.69 2.63
C SER A 92 4.58 -6.21 4.06
N ALA A 93 4.58 -4.88 4.24
CA ALA A 93 4.65 -4.21 5.54
C ALA A 93 3.38 -4.42 6.39
N SER A 94 2.26 -4.72 5.74
CA SER A 94 0.99 -5.06 6.38
C SER A 94 0.94 -6.54 6.77
N LYS A 95 0.25 -6.83 7.88
CA LYS A 95 0.04 -8.20 8.36
C LYS A 95 -1.26 -8.78 7.82
N ASP A 96 -2.25 -7.93 7.61
CA ASP A 96 -3.62 -8.32 7.28
C ASP A 96 -4.03 -7.79 5.90
N ILE A 97 -4.14 -6.48 5.77
CA ILE A 97 -4.80 -5.82 4.65
C ILE A 97 -4.01 -5.99 3.34
N GLY A 98 -2.70 -5.77 3.37
CA GLY A 98 -1.80 -5.89 2.22
C GLY A 98 -1.83 -7.28 1.60
N PRO A 99 -1.57 -8.37 2.36
CA PRO A 99 -1.71 -9.74 1.86
C PRO A 99 -3.08 -10.03 1.24
N MET A 100 -4.17 -9.54 1.83
CA MET A 100 -5.52 -9.74 1.28
C MET A 100 -5.72 -8.99 -0.04
N ILE A 101 -5.23 -7.75 -0.15
CA ILE A 101 -5.26 -6.97 -1.40
C ILE A 101 -4.49 -7.72 -2.49
N ILE A 102 -3.29 -8.22 -2.18
CA ILE A 102 -2.50 -9.02 -3.12
C ILE A 102 -3.28 -10.25 -3.57
N GLY A 103 -3.94 -10.95 -2.63
CA GLY A 103 -4.78 -12.12 -2.93
C GLY A 103 -5.93 -11.79 -3.88
N MET A 104 -6.71 -10.75 -3.57
CA MET A 104 -7.83 -10.30 -4.40
C MET A 104 -7.39 -9.91 -5.81
N LEU A 105 -6.28 -9.19 -5.94
CA LEU A 105 -5.79 -8.74 -7.25
C LEU A 105 -5.22 -9.90 -8.08
N THR A 106 -4.51 -10.81 -7.43
CA THR A 106 -3.96 -12.01 -8.06
C THR A 106 -5.07 -12.94 -8.55
N ALA A 107 -6.19 -13.04 -7.82
CA ALA A 107 -7.36 -13.80 -8.26
C ALA A 107 -7.83 -13.36 -9.65
N ASN A 108 -8.02 -12.05 -9.84
CA ASN A 108 -8.48 -11.49 -11.11
C ASN A 108 -7.49 -11.80 -12.25
N ILE A 109 -6.20 -11.58 -12.02
CA ILE A 109 -5.15 -11.85 -13.02
C ILE A 109 -5.14 -13.33 -13.43
N VAL A 110 -5.23 -14.24 -12.46
CA VAL A 110 -5.23 -15.69 -12.67
C VAL A 110 -6.52 -16.17 -13.37
N LEU A 111 -7.68 -15.61 -13.01
CA LEU A 111 -8.96 -15.91 -13.64
C LEU A 111 -8.99 -15.45 -15.11
N GLU A 112 -8.41 -14.28 -15.39
CA GLU A 112 -8.32 -13.69 -16.74
C GLU A 112 -7.16 -14.24 -17.59
N ASP A 113 -6.27 -15.08 -17.01
CA ASP A 113 -5.09 -15.66 -17.68
C ASP A 113 -4.19 -14.60 -18.37
N ARG A 114 -3.97 -13.48 -17.69
CA ARG A 114 -3.18 -12.34 -18.18
C ARG A 114 -2.03 -11.98 -17.24
N GLU A 115 -1.26 -10.99 -17.65
CA GLU A 115 -0.26 -10.34 -16.79
C GLU A 115 -0.86 -9.12 -16.09
N ALA A 116 -0.19 -8.67 -15.02
CA ALA A 116 -0.56 -7.46 -14.31
C ALA A 116 -0.37 -6.23 -15.23
N THR A 117 -1.35 -5.34 -15.22
CA THR A 117 -1.25 -4.03 -15.88
C THR A 117 -0.39 -3.07 -15.05
N ALA A 118 0.02 -1.95 -15.65
CA ALA A 118 0.81 -0.94 -14.95
C ALA A 118 0.11 -0.39 -13.69
N ASP A 119 -1.21 -0.18 -13.75
CA ASP A 119 -2.00 0.29 -12.60
C ASP A 119 -2.05 -0.78 -11.50
N GLU A 120 -2.18 -2.06 -11.86
CA GLU A 120 -2.17 -3.17 -10.90
C GLU A 120 -0.80 -3.35 -10.24
N GLU A 121 0.29 -3.11 -10.99
CA GLU A 121 1.64 -3.05 -10.41
C GLU A 121 1.79 -1.95 -9.37
N LEU A 122 1.20 -0.77 -9.61
CA LEU A 122 1.16 0.30 -8.60
C LEU A 122 0.35 -0.11 -7.36
N ILE A 123 -0.77 -0.83 -7.56
CA ILE A 123 -1.59 -1.35 -6.46
C ILE A 123 -0.79 -2.39 -5.66
N PHE A 124 -0.07 -3.30 -6.31
CA PHE A 124 0.79 -4.26 -5.62
C PHE A 124 1.88 -3.56 -4.82
N GLN A 125 2.55 -2.55 -5.38
CA GLN A 125 3.55 -1.77 -4.65
C GLN A 125 2.95 -1.04 -3.44
N GLY A 126 1.72 -0.53 -3.57
CA GLY A 126 0.94 0.01 -2.44
C GLY A 126 0.66 -1.05 -1.37
N ALA A 127 0.23 -2.23 -1.78
CA ALA A 127 -0.03 -3.39 -0.91
C ALA A 127 1.22 -3.90 -0.17
N GLU A 128 2.40 -3.75 -0.78
CA GLU A 128 3.67 -4.09 -0.16
C GLU A 128 4.16 -3.01 0.81
N THR A 129 3.96 -1.73 0.47
CA THR A 129 4.60 -0.60 1.17
C THR A 129 3.79 -0.10 2.38
N LEU A 130 2.46 -0.15 2.30
CA LEU A 130 1.59 0.37 3.35
C LEU A 130 1.39 -0.68 4.46
N ASN A 131 1.40 -0.24 5.71
CA ASN A 131 0.99 -1.07 6.85
C ASN A 131 -0.53 -0.95 7.10
N ASP A 132 -1.06 -1.76 8.03
CA ASP A 132 -2.50 -1.77 8.30
C ASP A 132 -3.06 -0.40 8.76
N HIS A 133 -2.26 0.35 9.54
CA HIS A 133 -2.63 1.70 9.97
C HIS A 133 -2.66 2.69 8.79
N ASP A 134 -1.73 2.58 7.85
CA ASP A 134 -1.70 3.41 6.65
C ASP A 134 -2.96 3.17 5.78
N PHE A 135 -3.43 1.92 5.66
CA PHE A 135 -4.67 1.60 4.94
C PHE A 135 -5.92 2.19 5.60
N LEU A 136 -5.98 2.17 6.93
CA LEU A 136 -7.05 2.84 7.68
C LEU A 136 -6.99 4.37 7.47
N GLY A 137 -5.78 4.93 7.43
CA GLY A 137 -5.55 6.33 7.10
C GLY A 137 -6.05 6.69 5.70
N LEU A 138 -5.70 5.88 4.69
CA LEU A 138 -6.12 6.05 3.31
C LEU A 138 -7.64 6.03 3.15
N THR A 139 -8.29 4.98 3.64
CA THR A 139 -9.76 4.82 3.56
C THR A 139 -10.48 5.98 4.25
N SER A 140 -10.04 6.33 5.47
CA SER A 140 -10.62 7.45 6.23
C SER A 140 -10.38 8.81 5.57
N TRP A 141 -9.22 9.00 4.94
CA TRP A 141 -8.89 10.25 4.26
C TRP A 141 -9.66 10.39 2.96
N LEU A 142 -9.74 9.35 2.14
CA LEU A 142 -10.54 9.39 0.90
C LEU A 142 -12.03 9.54 1.20
N ALA A 143 -12.56 8.84 2.21
CA ALA A 143 -13.96 8.98 2.63
C ALA A 143 -14.32 10.43 3.01
N ARG A 144 -13.43 11.14 3.72
CA ARG A 144 -13.63 12.54 4.10
C ARG A 144 -13.72 13.50 2.92
N HIS A 145 -13.08 13.18 1.80
CA HIS A 145 -13.05 14.03 0.60
C HIS A 145 -13.96 13.47 -0.50
N GLN A 146 -14.82 12.49 -0.21
CA GLN A 146 -15.78 11.98 -1.20
C GLN A 146 -16.86 12.99 -1.59
N SER A 147 -17.15 13.98 -0.73
CA SER A 147 -18.08 15.08 -1.03
C SER A 147 -17.48 16.15 -1.95
N ASP A 148 -16.16 16.27 -1.96
CA ASP A 148 -15.43 17.33 -2.66
C ASP A 148 -15.03 16.92 -4.08
N LYS A 149 -15.66 15.85 -4.59
CA LYS A 149 -15.42 15.31 -5.92
C LYS A 149 -15.77 16.36 -6.97
N HIS A 150 -14.75 16.95 -7.59
CA HIS A 150 -14.87 17.53 -8.91
C HIS A 150 -14.55 16.43 -9.93
N ASP A 151 -15.57 16.03 -10.69
CA ASP A 151 -15.47 14.98 -11.68
C ASP A 151 -14.51 15.40 -12.81
N PHE A 152 -13.34 14.75 -12.83
CA PHE A 152 -12.58 14.57 -14.06
C PHE A 152 -12.75 13.10 -14.47
N GLU A 153 -13.86 12.80 -15.14
CA GLU A 153 -14.37 11.47 -15.49
C GLU A 153 -13.42 10.56 -16.28
N GLN A 154 -12.16 10.94 -16.53
CA GLN A 154 -11.25 10.09 -17.30
C GLN A 154 -9.93 9.70 -16.63
N ASN A 155 -9.42 10.35 -15.57
CA ASN A 155 -8.04 10.10 -15.10
C ASN A 155 -7.80 10.03 -13.57
N GLY A 156 -8.79 10.26 -12.71
CA GLY A 156 -8.58 10.20 -11.25
C GLY A 156 -9.51 11.15 -10.49
N MET A 157 -9.27 11.33 -9.18
CA MET A 157 -10.00 12.26 -8.33
C MET A 157 -9.12 13.45 -7.96
N ILE A 158 -9.65 14.66 -7.99
CA ILE A 158 -8.94 15.87 -7.56
C ILE A 158 -9.50 16.30 -6.21
N ILE A 159 -8.62 16.49 -5.22
CA ILE A 159 -8.96 17.05 -3.92
C ILE A 159 -8.31 18.43 -3.83
N GLU A 160 -9.11 19.45 -3.57
CA GLU A 160 -8.64 20.82 -3.35
C GLU A 160 -8.35 21.06 -1.86
N PHE A 161 -7.14 21.52 -1.55
CA PHE A 161 -6.70 21.76 -0.16
C PHE A 161 -6.76 23.24 0.25
N GLY A 162 -7.09 24.12 -0.68
CA GLY A 162 -7.30 25.54 -0.41
C GLY A 162 -7.17 26.42 -1.65
N SER A 163 -7.89 27.53 -1.60
CA SER A 163 -7.84 28.62 -2.57
C SER A 163 -7.31 29.89 -1.89
N MET A 164 -6.27 30.50 -2.43
CA MET A 164 -5.71 31.74 -1.88
C MET A 164 -6.40 33.00 -2.45
N GLU A 165 -7.52 33.46 -1.90
CA GLU A 165 -8.08 34.74 -2.33
C GLU A 165 -7.22 35.91 -1.84
N ILE A 166 -6.59 36.64 -2.77
CA ILE A 166 -5.96 37.92 -2.44
C ILE A 166 -7.09 38.96 -2.30
N SER A 167 -7.49 39.25 -1.07
CA SER A 167 -8.36 40.40 -0.79
C SER A 167 -7.63 41.70 -1.14
N THR A 168 -8.13 42.43 -2.13
CA THR A 168 -7.60 43.73 -2.55
C THR A 168 -8.03 44.89 -1.65
N ASP A 169 -8.67 44.65 -0.50
CA ASP A 169 -9.41 45.70 0.19
C ASP A 169 -8.58 46.85 0.76
N ARG A 170 -7.24 46.76 0.86
CA ARG A 170 -6.40 47.87 1.37
C ARG A 170 -4.96 47.98 0.82
N VAL A 171 -4.73 47.76 -0.47
CA VAL A 171 -3.40 48.00 -1.04
C VAL A 171 -3.25 49.48 -1.41
N SER A 172 -2.71 50.29 -0.49
CA SER A 172 -2.16 51.61 -0.81
C SER A 172 -1.03 51.47 -1.86
N PRO A 173 -0.90 52.37 -2.85
CA PRO A 173 0.05 52.23 -3.96
C PRO A 173 1.55 52.27 -3.58
N SER A 174 1.89 52.52 -2.30
CA SER A 174 3.25 52.83 -1.86
C SER A 174 3.93 51.76 -1.02
N THR A 175 3.30 50.60 -0.82
CA THR A 175 3.89 49.54 0.01
C THR A 175 4.11 48.31 -0.85
N THR A 176 5.38 47.95 -1.04
CA THR A 176 5.81 46.68 -1.65
C THR A 176 4.92 45.57 -1.11
N ALA A 177 4.10 44.97 -1.97
CA ALA A 177 3.17 43.93 -1.56
C ALA A 177 3.93 42.88 -0.73
N PRO A 178 3.46 42.52 0.48
CA PRO A 178 4.10 41.45 1.22
C PRO A 178 4.07 40.22 0.33
N LYS A 179 5.25 39.69 -0.03
CA LYS A 179 5.37 38.35 -0.61
C LYS A 179 5.00 37.38 0.49
N ILE A 180 3.70 37.12 0.63
CA ILE A 180 3.25 36.07 1.52
C ILE A 180 3.51 34.76 0.77
N HIS A 181 4.63 34.12 1.07
CA HIS A 181 4.93 32.76 0.64
C HIS A 181 4.13 31.81 1.54
N TYR A 182 3.08 31.22 1.00
CA TYR A 182 2.48 30.02 1.59
C TYR A 182 2.85 28.84 0.71
N ASP A 183 3.72 27.98 1.25
CA ASP A 183 4.05 26.68 0.67
C ASP A 183 2.86 25.74 0.79
N MET A 184 2.72 24.80 -0.17
CA MET A 184 1.75 23.72 -0.07
C MET A 184 1.95 23.01 1.27
N PRO A 185 0.90 22.68 2.04
CA PRO A 185 1.10 21.97 3.30
C PRO A 185 1.78 20.64 3.01
N ASP A 186 2.80 20.30 3.79
CA ASP A 186 3.55 19.08 3.57
C ASP A 186 2.60 17.88 3.69
N LEU A 187 2.62 16.97 2.71
CA LEU A 187 1.84 15.74 2.77
C LEU A 187 2.18 14.92 4.01
N ALA A 188 3.41 15.02 4.51
CA ALA A 188 3.82 14.39 5.76
C ALA A 188 2.98 14.88 6.94
N ASP A 189 2.59 16.16 6.96
CA ASP A 189 1.75 16.75 8.02
C ASP A 189 0.30 16.26 7.94
N MET A 190 -0.16 15.93 6.72
CA MET A 190 -1.50 15.35 6.50
C MET A 190 -1.55 13.84 6.75
N GLY A 191 -0.40 13.18 6.77
CA GLY A 191 -0.23 11.77 7.11
C GLY A 191 0.91 11.11 6.32
N ILE A 192 1.77 10.36 7.02
CA ILE A 192 2.92 9.67 6.42
C ILE A 192 2.52 8.76 5.24
N PHE A 193 1.32 8.16 5.28
CA PHE A 193 0.81 7.32 4.19
C PHE A 193 0.63 8.11 2.87
N LEU A 194 0.29 9.41 2.92
CA LEU A 194 0.16 10.24 1.70
C LEU A 194 1.51 10.45 1.03
N LEU A 195 2.57 10.66 1.83
CA LEU A 195 3.94 10.75 1.30
C LEU A 195 4.36 9.43 0.62
N LYS A 196 4.05 8.29 1.25
CA LYS A 196 4.30 6.97 0.65
C LYS A 196 3.57 6.81 -0.68
N LEU A 197 2.27 7.13 -0.71
CA LEU A 197 1.47 7.03 -1.92
C LEU A 197 1.94 7.97 -3.04
N LYS A 198 2.38 9.20 -2.71
CA LYS A 198 3.01 10.12 -3.67
C LYS A 198 4.30 9.52 -4.25
N ASN A 199 5.16 8.96 -3.42
CA ASN A 199 6.42 8.36 -3.88
C ASN A 199 6.20 7.13 -4.77
N LEU A 200 5.07 6.44 -4.61
CA LEU A 200 4.64 5.34 -5.48
C LEU A 200 3.93 5.82 -6.76
N GLY A 201 3.71 7.13 -6.95
CA GLY A 201 2.96 7.66 -8.10
C GLY A 201 1.45 7.43 -8.01
N LEU A 202 0.93 7.02 -6.85
CA LEU A 202 -0.50 6.87 -6.59
C LEU A 202 -1.18 8.22 -6.32
N LEU A 203 -0.39 9.21 -5.88
CA LEU A 203 -0.80 10.60 -5.73
C LEU A 203 0.14 11.52 -6.49
N SER A 204 -0.38 12.66 -6.95
CA SER A 204 0.43 13.74 -7.50
C SER A 204 -0.08 15.10 -7.04
N GLU A 205 0.82 16.06 -6.93
CA GLU A 205 0.49 17.44 -6.56
C GLU A 205 0.37 18.28 -7.83
N LYS A 206 -0.69 19.07 -7.92
CA LYS A 206 -0.92 20.01 -9.02
C LYS A 206 -1.23 21.39 -8.45
N ILE A 207 -0.47 22.37 -8.90
CA ILE A 207 -0.71 23.77 -8.56
C ILE A 207 -1.39 24.42 -9.76
N ALA A 208 -2.65 24.78 -9.63
CA ALA A 208 -3.36 25.57 -10.62
C ALA A 208 -3.12 27.05 -10.31
N ARG A 209 -2.25 27.67 -11.12
CA ARG A 209 -2.01 29.12 -11.05
C ARG A 209 -3.13 29.85 -11.78
N ARG A 210 -3.47 31.03 -11.27
CA ARG A 210 -4.45 31.96 -11.85
C ARG A 210 -4.15 32.24 -13.32
N GLU A 211 -5.19 32.16 -14.17
CA GLU A 211 -5.07 32.47 -15.61
C GLU A 211 -4.95 33.98 -15.88
N ASP A 212 -5.63 34.84 -15.08
CA ASP A 212 -5.57 36.30 -15.21
C ASP A 212 -5.35 36.99 -13.84
N PRO A 213 -4.22 37.70 -13.61
CA PRO A 213 -3.93 38.49 -12.41
C PRO A 213 -4.95 39.57 -12.03
N ARG A 214 -5.98 39.83 -12.86
CA ARG A 214 -7.03 40.85 -12.65
C ARG A 214 -8.39 40.30 -12.20
N MET A 215 -8.64 38.99 -12.33
CA MET A 215 -9.90 38.32 -11.92
C MET A 215 -9.87 37.83 -10.45
N LEU A 216 -10.76 38.28 -9.55
CA LEU A 216 -10.81 37.77 -8.16
C LEU A 216 -10.77 36.23 -8.13
N GLY A 217 -9.77 35.67 -7.46
CA GLY A 217 -9.50 34.22 -7.46
C GLY A 217 -8.07 33.90 -7.07
N GLY A 218 -7.87 32.74 -6.44
CA GLY A 218 -6.62 32.37 -5.79
C GLY A 218 -5.72 31.40 -6.54
N THR A 219 -4.53 31.14 -5.97
CA THR A 219 -3.77 29.92 -6.31
C THR A 219 -4.50 28.75 -5.67
N HIS A 220 -4.81 27.72 -6.46
CA HIS A 220 -5.47 26.51 -5.97
C HIS A 220 -4.45 25.37 -5.90
N TYR A 221 -4.41 24.72 -4.73
CA TYR A 221 -3.56 23.56 -4.49
C TYR A 221 -4.40 22.29 -4.57
N HIS A 222 -4.03 21.42 -5.49
CA HIS A 222 -4.75 20.19 -5.76
C HIS A 222 -3.87 18.97 -5.51
N ILE A 223 -4.47 17.94 -4.91
CA ILE A 223 -3.92 16.59 -4.93
C ILE A 223 -4.73 15.79 -5.93
N VAL A 224 -4.05 15.20 -6.90
CA VAL A 224 -4.65 14.29 -7.87
C VAL A 224 -4.40 12.87 -7.40
N VAL A 225 -5.49 12.17 -7.10
CA VAL A 225 -5.55 10.76 -6.72
C VAL A 225 -5.73 9.92 -7.97
N SER A 226 -4.80 9.01 -8.24
CA SER A 226 -4.87 8.17 -9.45
C SER A 226 -5.99 7.13 -9.37
N LYS A 227 -6.38 6.56 -10.52
CA LYS A 227 -7.34 5.44 -10.57
C LYS A 227 -6.84 4.24 -9.78
N ALA A 228 -5.55 3.91 -9.91
CA ALA A 228 -4.91 2.86 -9.14
C ALA A 228 -5.04 3.11 -7.62
N CYS A 229 -4.88 4.37 -7.16
CA CYS A 229 -5.06 4.71 -5.75
C CYS A 229 -6.51 4.54 -5.28
N MET A 230 -7.48 4.91 -6.11
CA MET A 230 -8.89 4.68 -5.80
C MET A 230 -9.23 3.18 -5.74
N GLN A 231 -8.68 2.39 -6.65
CA GLN A 231 -8.88 0.93 -6.64
C GLN A 231 -8.19 0.29 -5.44
N LEU A 232 -6.99 0.74 -5.07
CA LEU A 232 -6.30 0.33 -3.86
C LEU A 232 -7.15 0.59 -2.61
N GLU A 233 -7.76 1.78 -2.51
CA GLU A 233 -8.66 2.11 -1.39
C GLU A 233 -9.88 1.20 -1.34
N ARG A 234 -10.53 0.92 -2.48
CA ARG A 234 -11.68 0.01 -2.52
C ARG A 234 -11.31 -1.41 -2.07
N LEU A 235 -10.16 -1.91 -2.52
CA LEU A 235 -9.64 -3.21 -2.09
C LEU A 235 -9.30 -3.20 -0.59
N ALA A 236 -8.69 -2.12 -0.09
CA ALA A 236 -8.41 -1.96 1.33
C ALA A 236 -9.69 -1.94 2.17
N ALA A 237 -10.71 -1.18 1.76
CA ALA A 237 -12.00 -1.14 2.45
C ALA A 237 -12.65 -2.52 2.54
N ARG A 238 -12.63 -3.30 1.44
CA ARG A 238 -13.12 -4.69 1.43
C ARG A 238 -12.33 -5.59 2.37
N ALA A 239 -11.00 -5.50 2.37
CA ALA A 239 -10.14 -6.27 3.25
C ALA A 239 -10.38 -5.94 4.73
N ILE A 240 -10.55 -4.66 5.07
CA ILE A 240 -10.89 -4.20 6.42
C ILE A 240 -12.22 -4.80 6.87
N SER A 241 -13.26 -4.74 6.03
CA SER A 241 -14.56 -5.32 6.34
C SER A 241 -14.53 -6.84 6.55
N ALA A 242 -13.60 -7.55 5.91
CA ALA A 242 -13.42 -9.00 6.08
C ALA A 242 -12.47 -9.38 7.23
N THR A 243 -11.88 -8.39 7.92
CA THR A 243 -11.00 -8.60 9.09
C THR A 243 -11.72 -8.37 10.41
N ILE A 244 -12.84 -7.64 10.39
CA ILE A 244 -13.73 -7.36 11.54
C ILE A 244 -14.77 -8.47 11.66
#